data_AF-A0A377M3B5-F1
#
_entry.id   AF-A0A377M3B5-F1
#
_cell.length_a   1.000
_cell.length_b   1.000
_cell.length_c   1.000
_cell.angle_alpha   90.00
_cell.angle_beta   90.00
_cell.angle_gamma   90.00
#
_symmetry.space_group_name_H-M   'P 1'
#
loop_
_entity.id
_entity.type
_entity.pdbx_description
1 polymer ?
#
loop_
_entity_poly.entity_id
_entity_poly.type
_entity_poly.pdbx_seq_one_letter_code
_entity_poly.pdbx_strand_id
1 'polypeptide(L)' 'MVNAVIAIHGGAGAITRAQLTPEQEKRYIDALYAIVETGQRMLEAGESALDVVTEAVRLLEGVSAVQCGDRFRVYA' A
#
# COMPACT_ATOMS: atom_id res chain seq x y z
N MET A 1 25.56 2.10 -5.86
CA MET A 1 24.19 1.83 -6.32
C MET A 1 23.29 2.12 -5.13
N VAL A 2 22.28 2.98 -5.28
CA VAL A 2 21.34 3.29 -4.19
C VAL A 2 20.35 2.13 -4.13
N ASN A 3 20.13 1.56 -2.94
CA ASN A 3 19.14 0.50 -2.77
C ASN A 3 17.81 1.16 -2.40
N ALA A 4 17.02 1.52 -3.42
CA ALA A 4 15.74 2.18 -3.24
C ALA A 4 14.73 1.21 -2.59
N VAL A 5 13.92 1.70 -1.65
CA VAL A 5 13.00 0.86 -0.88
C VAL A 5 11.70 1.60 -0.64
N ILE A 6 10.57 0.92 -0.81
CA ILE A 6 9.25 1.44 -0.48
C ILE A 6 8.60 0.65 0.66
N ALA A 7 7.92 1.35 1.55
CA ALA A 7 7.06 0.78 2.59
C ALA A 7 5.69 1.49 2.58
N ILE A 8 4.61 0.71 2.67
CA ILE A 8 3.23 1.23 2.77
C ILE A 8 2.56 0.71 4.04
N HIS A 9 1.58 1.44 4.56
CA HIS A 9 0.66 0.90 5.56
C HIS A 9 -0.81 1.31 5.30
N GLY A 10 -1.70 0.34 5.46
CA GLY A 10 -3.16 0.45 5.34
C GLY A 10 -3.87 0.79 6.65
N GLY A 11 -3.55 1.92 7.30
CA GLY A 11 -4.23 2.25 8.56
C GLY A 11 -3.70 1.54 9.81
N ALA A 12 -3.97 2.14 10.96
CA ALA A 12 -3.74 1.54 12.27
C ALA A 12 -5.03 1.61 13.11
N GLY A 13 -5.52 0.45 13.54
CA GLY A 13 -6.49 0.31 14.63
C GLY A 13 -7.98 0.20 14.26
N ALA A 14 -8.37 0.34 13.00
CA ALA A 14 -9.79 0.26 12.61
C ALA A 14 -10.30 -1.17 12.37
N ILE A 15 -9.43 -2.05 11.87
CA ILE A 15 -9.78 -3.43 11.53
C ILE A 15 -9.09 -4.36 12.52
N THR A 16 -9.87 -5.07 13.33
CA THR A 16 -9.33 -6.19 14.12
C THR A 16 -9.40 -7.47 13.30
N ARG A 17 -8.36 -8.31 13.36
CA ARG A 17 -8.32 -9.58 12.59
C ARG A 17 -9.55 -10.47 12.82
N ALA A 18 -10.15 -10.38 14.00
CA ALA A 18 -11.37 -11.10 14.36
C ALA A 18 -12.63 -10.67 13.57
N GLN A 19 -12.59 -9.51 12.90
CA GLN A 19 -13.71 -8.97 12.12
C GLN A 19 -13.59 -9.25 10.62
N LEU A 20 -12.49 -9.85 10.16
CA LEU A 20 -12.28 -10.20 8.75
C LEU A 20 -12.63 -11.67 8.50
N THR A 21 -13.38 -11.94 7.44
CA THR A 21 -13.41 -13.30 6.87
C THR A 21 -12.08 -13.59 6.16
N PRO A 22 -11.71 -14.87 5.96
CA PRO A 22 -10.51 -15.23 5.20
C PRO A 22 -10.43 -14.59 3.81
N GLU A 23 -11.58 -14.41 3.13
CA GLU A 23 -11.65 -13.78 1.82
C GLU A 23 -11.42 -12.27 1.89
N GLN A 24 -11.91 -11.61 2.95
CA GLN A 24 -11.63 -10.19 3.18
C GLN A 24 -10.15 -9.97 3.53
N GLU A 25 -9.57 -10.83 4.35
CA GLU A 25 -8.13 -10.81 4.67
C GLU A 25 -7.29 -11.01 3.40
N LYS A 26 -7.64 -11.99 2.56
CA LYS A 26 -6.96 -12.20 1.28
C LYS A 26 -7.03 -10.97 0.39
N ARG A 27 -8.22 -10.38 0.21
CA ARG A 27 -8.38 -9.17 -0.61
C ARG A 27 -7.60 -7.97 -0.07
N TYR A 28 -7.51 -7.83 1.24
CA TYR A 28 -6.71 -6.80 1.91
C TYR A 28 -5.22 -6.99 1.58
N ILE A 29 -4.70 -8.20 1.74
CA ILE A 29 -3.31 -8.56 1.46
C ILE A 29 -2.98 -8.37 -0.02
N ASP A 30 -3.82 -8.88 -0.92
CA ASP A 30 -3.62 -8.77 -2.37
C ASP A 30 -3.53 -7.30 -2.82
N ALA A 31 -4.38 -6.42 -2.26
CA ALA A 31 -4.36 -5.01 -2.56
C ALA A 31 -3.04 -4.33 -2.13
N LEU A 32 -2.58 -4.59 -0.90
CA LEU A 32 -1.30 -4.04 -0.43
C LEU A 32 -0.12 -4.53 -1.27
N TYR A 33 -0.10 -5.81 -1.66
CA TYR A 33 0.94 -6.35 -2.54
C TYR A 33 0.98 -5.64 -3.90
N ALA A 34 -0.16 -5.45 -4.55
CA ALA A 34 -0.22 -4.79 -5.84
C ALA A 34 0.32 -3.34 -5.79
N ILE A 35 0.07 -2.64 -4.68
CA ILE A 35 0.52 -1.26 -4.47
C ILE A 35 2.03 -1.21 -4.24
N VAL A 36 2.57 -2.07 -3.35
CA VAL A 36 4.02 -2.16 -3.13
C VAL A 36 4.74 -2.51 -4.42
N GLU A 37 4.25 -3.49 -5.18
CA GLU A 37 4.87 -3.92 -6.44
C GLU A 37 4.89 -2.79 -7.48
N THR A 38 3.83 -1.97 -7.53
CA THR A 38 3.80 -0.80 -8.43
C THR A 38 4.88 0.21 -8.03
N GLY A 39 4.99 0.54 -6.74
CA GLY A 39 6.02 1.46 -6.25
C GLY A 39 7.45 0.93 -6.44
N GLN A 40 7.67 -0.37 -6.25
CA GLN A 40 8.97 -1.01 -6.52
C GLN A 40 9.36 -0.88 -7.99
N ARG A 41 8.43 -1.16 -8.91
CA ARG A 41 8.67 -1.01 -10.36
C ARG A 41 9.00 0.44 -10.75
N MET A 42 8.34 1.42 -10.14
CA MET A 42 8.65 2.85 -10.37
C MET A 42 10.06 3.22 -9.86
N LEU A 43 10.44 2.74 -8.66
CA LEU A 43 11.80 2.94 -8.14
C LEU A 43 12.86 2.28 -9.01
N GLU A 44 12.61 1.07 -9.50
CA GLU A 44 13.49 0.36 -10.44
C GLU A 44 13.62 1.10 -11.78
N ALA A 45 12.55 1.77 -12.22
CA ALA A 45 12.56 2.63 -13.40
C ALA A 45 13.28 3.98 -13.18
N GLY A 46 13.71 4.28 -11.95
CA GLY A 46 14.41 5.52 -11.60
C GLY A 46 13.49 6.71 -11.39
N GLU A 47 12.19 6.48 -11.16
CA GLU A 47 11.26 7.54 -10.81
C GLU A 47 11.60 8.18 -9.45
N SER A 48 11.14 9.42 -9.25
CA SER A 48 11.45 10.13 -8.00
C SER A 48 10.69 9.51 -6.84
N ALA A 49 11.31 9.51 -5.64
CA ALA A 49 10.63 9.06 -4.42
C ALA A 49 9.30 9.80 -4.19
N LEU A 50 9.22 11.08 -4.57
CA LEU A 50 7.99 11.88 -4.46
C LEU A 50 6.87 11.35 -5.36
N ASP A 51 7.18 11.01 -6.62
CA ASP A 51 6.19 10.47 -7.56
C ASP A 51 5.75 9.07 -7.12
N VAL A 52 6.69 8.24 -6.67
CA VAL A 52 6.42 6.90 -6.15
C VAL A 52 5.48 6.94 -4.94
N VAL A 53 5.76 7.78 -3.94
CA VAL A 53 4.85 7.87 -2.76
C VAL A 53 3.50 8.45 -3.14
N THR A 54 3.45 9.39 -4.08
CA THR A 54 2.20 10.00 -4.55
C THR A 54 1.30 8.97 -5.23
N GLU A 55 1.86 8.17 -6.13
CA GLU A 55 1.12 7.12 -6.82
C GLU A 55 0.66 6.01 -5.87
N ALA A 56 1.52 5.60 -4.94
CA ALA A 56 1.16 4.63 -3.92
C ALA A 56 0.00 5.12 -3.02
N VAL A 57 -0.02 6.40 -2.64
CA VAL A 57 -1.15 7.00 -1.91
C VAL A 57 -2.42 7.01 -2.77
N ARG A 58 -2.32 7.42 -4.04
CA ARG A 58 -3.45 7.42 -4.99
C ARG A 58 -4.09 6.03 -5.13
N LEU A 59 -3.26 4.98 -5.19
CA LEU A 59 -3.73 3.60 -5.25
C LEU A 59 -4.38 3.17 -3.93
N LEU A 60 -3.81 3.55 -2.77
CA LEU A 60 -4.39 3.28 -1.45
C LEU A 60 -5.76 3.94 -1.26
N GLU A 61 -5.95 5.16 -1.78
CA GLU A 61 -7.24 5.87 -1.76
C GLU A 61 -8.28 5.23 -2.69
N GLY A 62 -7.84 4.54 -3.75
CA GLY A 62 -8.70 3.83 -4.69
C GLY A 62 -9.23 2.48 -4.18
N VAL A 63 -8.66 1.92 -3.11
CA VAL A 63 -9.13 0.67 -2.49
C VAL A 63 -10.23 0.97 -1.46
N SER A 64 -11.20 0.07 -1.28
CA SER A 64 -12.25 0.33 -0.28
C SER A 64 -11.68 0.42 1.14
N ALA A 65 -12.31 1.22 2.01
CA ALA A 65 -11.89 1.38 3.40
C ALA A 65 -11.84 0.06 4.19
N VAL A 66 -12.67 -0.93 3.83
CA VAL A 66 -12.61 -2.30 4.42
C VAL A 66 -11.33 -3.05 4.00
N GLN A 67 -10.72 -2.69 2.87
CA GLN A 67 -9.51 -3.30 2.33
C GLN A 67 -8.24 -2.52 2.69
N CYS A 68 -8.34 -1.38 3.38
CA CYS A 68 -7.19 -0.49 3.54
C CYS A 68 -7.24 0.44 4.80
N GLY A 69 -8.34 0.55 5.54
CA GLY A 69 -8.45 1.44 6.71
C GLY A 69 -8.49 2.94 6.34
N ASP A 70 -8.55 3.83 7.34
CA ASP A 70 -8.82 5.28 7.10
C ASP A 70 -7.56 6.18 7.20
N ARG A 71 -6.38 5.64 7.52
CA ARG A 71 -5.17 6.44 7.80
C ARG A 71 -3.91 5.80 7.21
N PHE A 72 -3.61 6.07 5.95
CA PHE A 72 -2.45 5.54 5.24
C PHE A 72 -1.16 6.33 5.51
N ARG A 73 -0.01 5.68 5.36
CA ARG A 73 1.27 6.34 5.06
C ARG A 73 2.11 5.50 4.11
N VAL A 74 2.94 6.18 3.35
CA VAL A 74 3.90 5.61 2.39
C VAL A 74 5.25 6.27 2.59
N TYR A 75 6.31 5.49 2.42
CA TYR A 75 7.72 5.88 2.50
C TYR A 75 8.46 5.27 1.30
N ALA A 76 9.24 6.04 0.54
CA ALA A 76 10.03 5.58 -0.62
C ALA A 76 11.42 6.24 -0.65
#